data_AF-A0A522QA36-F1
#
_entry.id   AF-A0A522QA36-F1
#
_cell.length_a   1.000
_cell.length_b   1.000
_cell.length_c   1.000
_cell.angle_alpha   90.00
_cell.angle_beta   90.00
_cell.angle_gamma   90.00
#
_symmetry.space_group_name_H-M   'P 1'
#
loop_
_entity.id
_entity.type
_entity.pdbx_description
1 polymer ?
#
loop_
_entity_poly.entity_id
_entity_poly.type
_entity_poly.pdbx_seq_one_letter_code
_entity_poly.pdbx_strand_id
1 'polypeptide(L)' 'MHTISVTVNGAEHTVAAATTLRELLGTLRRDATAAATAVNGNYVARESRGEFILNDRDAITTFEPITGG' A
#
# COMPACT_ATOMS: atom_id res chain seq x y z
N MET A 1 -13.00 -16.68 4.44
CA MET A 1 -12.16 -15.47 4.45
C MET A 1 -12.63 -14.59 3.31
N HIS A 2 -13.02 -13.36 3.58
CA HIS A 2 -13.44 -12.41 2.54
C HIS A 2 -12.21 -11.72 1.97
N THR A 3 -12.20 -11.44 0.66
CA THR A 3 -11.12 -10.72 -0.01
C THR A 3 -11.62 -9.41 -0.58
N ILE A 4 -10.73 -8.44 -0.71
CA ILE A 4 -10.96 -7.14 -1.32
C ILE A 4 -10.02 -6.95 -2.50
N SER A 5 -10.44 -6.18 -3.50
CA SER A 5 -9.59 -5.81 -4.63
C SER A 5 -9.01 -4.42 -4.38
N VAL A 6 -7.70 -4.28 -4.50
CA VAL A 6 -6.98 -3.01 -4.38
C VAL A 6 -6.06 -2.84 -5.58
N THR A 7 -5.69 -1.60 -5.90
CA THR A 7 -4.81 -1.31 -7.01
C THR A 7 -3.51 -0.72 -6.48
N VAL A 8 -2.35 -1.25 -6.86
CA VAL A 8 -1.04 -0.76 -6.46
C VAL A 8 -0.29 -0.30 -7.70
N ASN A 9 0.02 1.00 -7.80
CA ASN A 9 0.66 1.60 -8.98
C ASN A 9 -0.02 1.24 -10.31
N GLY A 10 -1.35 1.09 -10.29
CA GLY A 10 -2.14 0.70 -11.47
C GLY A 10 -2.30 -0.82 -11.69
N ALA A 11 -1.62 -1.67 -10.90
CA ALA A 11 -1.80 -3.13 -10.96
C ALA A 11 -2.84 -3.60 -9.94
N GLU A 12 -3.77 -4.47 -10.34
CA GLU A 12 -4.79 -5.01 -9.43
C GLU A 12 -4.21 -6.13 -8.56
N HIS A 13 -4.57 -6.11 -7.28
CA HIS A 13 -4.21 -7.09 -6.27
C HIS A 13 -5.44 -7.49 -5.45
N THR A 14 -5.58 -8.79 -5.20
CA THR A 14 -6.59 -9.31 -4.27
C THR A 14 -5.91 -9.63 -2.95
N VAL A 15 -6.40 -9.04 -1.86
CA VAL A 15 -5.92 -9.30 -0.49
C VAL A 15 -7.05 -9.69 0.44
N ALA A 16 -6.73 -10.21 1.62
CA ALA A 16 -7.75 -10.47 2.62
C ALA A 16 -8.39 -9.16 3.09
N ALA A 17 -9.67 -9.21 3.43
CA ALA A 17 -10.31 -8.10 4.14
C ALA A 17 -9.61 -7.88 5.49
N ALA A 18 -9.58 -6.63 5.94
CA ALA A 18 -8.83 -6.19 7.12
C ALA A 18 -7.29 -6.29 7.01
N THR A 19 -6.74 -6.54 5.83
CA THR A 19 -5.30 -6.39 5.58
C THR A 19 -4.88 -4.93 5.75
N THR A 20 -3.79 -4.71 6.47
CA THR A 20 -3.20 -3.39 6.65
C THR A 20 -2.36 -2.98 5.44
N LEU A 21 -2.16 -1.66 5.26
CA LEU A 21 -1.25 -1.14 4.24
C LEU A 21 0.18 -1.69 4.44
N ARG A 22 0.63 -1.84 5.69
CA ARG A 22 1.96 -2.41 5.99
C ARG A 22 2.08 -3.86 5.53
N GLU A 23 1.07 -4.68 5.77
CA GLU A 23 1.07 -6.08 5.35
C GLU A 23 1.10 -6.20 3.83
N LEU A 24 0.25 -5.43 3.12
CA LEU A 24 0.27 -5.39 1.65
C LEU A 24 1.65 -4.98 1.12
N LEU A 25 2.27 -3.92 1.64
CA LEU A 25 3.60 -3.50 1.18
C LEU A 25 4.67 -4.56 1.46
N GLY A 26 4.51 -5.32 2.55
CA GLY A 26 5.39 -6.43 2.90
C GLY A 26 5.32 -7.61 1.91
N THR A 27 4.17 -7.83 1.27
CA THR A 27 4.01 -8.89 0.25
C THR A 27 4.51 -8.45 -1.12
N LEU A 28 4.50 -7.15 -1.41
CA LEU A 28 4.87 -6.62 -2.72
C LEU A 28 6.37 -6.74 -2.98
N ARG A 29 7.25 -6.09 -2.21
CA ARG A 29 8.74 -6.23 -2.18
C ARG A 29 9.33 -5.52 -0.95
N ARG A 30 10.58 -5.81 -0.56
CA ARG A 30 11.27 -5.10 0.54
C ARG A 30 11.38 -3.58 0.29
N ASP A 31 11.61 -3.15 -0.94
CA ASP A 31 11.83 -1.73 -1.27
C ASP A 31 10.54 -0.89 -1.15
N ALA A 32 9.38 -1.51 -1.35
CA ALA A 32 8.08 -0.86 -1.16
C ALA A 32 7.85 -0.42 0.30
N THR A 33 8.55 -1.02 1.27
CA THR A 33 8.48 -0.60 2.68
C THR A 33 9.25 0.69 2.94
N ALA A 34 10.24 1.04 2.11
CA ALA A 34 11.02 2.27 2.19
C ALA A 34 10.41 3.41 1.35
N ALA A 35 9.59 3.09 0.35
CA ALA A 35 8.88 4.06 -0.48
C ALA A 35 7.88 4.91 0.32
N ALA A 36 7.68 6.17 -0.11
CA ALA A 36 6.55 6.96 0.33
C ALA A 36 5.26 6.38 -0.27
N THR A 37 4.12 6.46 0.43
CA THR A 37 2.87 5.84 -0.02
C THR A 37 1.71 6.80 0.09
N ALA A 38 0.81 6.74 -0.88
CA ALA A 38 -0.49 7.38 -0.83
C ALA A 38 -1.60 6.35 -1.08
N VAL A 39 -2.74 6.52 -0.41
CA VAL A 39 -3.97 5.74 -0.64
C VAL A 39 -5.05 6.71 -1.10
N ASN A 40 -5.62 6.45 -2.27
CA ASN A 40 -6.61 7.31 -2.94
C ASN A 40 -6.14 8.77 -3.06
N GLY A 41 -4.85 8.98 -3.30
CA GLY A 41 -4.23 10.30 -3.39
C GLY A 41 -3.86 10.94 -2.05
N ASN A 42 -4.24 10.34 -0.91
CA ASN A 42 -3.87 10.84 0.41
C ASN A 42 -2.58 10.19 0.90
N TYR A 43 -1.59 11.01 1.25
CA TYR A 43 -0.34 10.51 1.81
C TYR A 43 -0.57 9.74 3.12
N VAL A 44 0.08 8.58 3.24
CA VAL A 44 0.09 7.75 4.46
C VAL A 44 1.52 7.61 4.95
N ALA A 45 1.78 8.19 6.12
CA ALA A 45 3.07 8.13 6.79
C ALA A 45 3.44 6.70 7.18
N ARG A 46 4.74 6.39 7.25
CA ARG A 46 5.25 5.03 7.43
C ARG A 46 4.77 4.40 8.74
N GLU A 47 4.74 5.18 9.81
CA GLU A 47 4.26 4.78 11.13
C GLU A 47 2.78 4.42 11.13
N SER A 48 1.94 5.13 10.36
CA SER A 48 0.50 4.90 10.30
C SER A 48 0.10 3.68 9.46
N ARG A 49 1.00 3.13 8.63
CA ARG A 49 0.68 2.02 7.72
C ARG A 49 0.27 0.74 8.42
N GLY A 50 0.73 0.53 9.67
CA GLY A 50 0.36 -0.63 10.48
C GLY A 50 -1.07 -0.56 11.03
N GLU A 51 -1.64 0.64 11.11
CA GLU A 51 -2.99 0.88 11.63
C GLU A 51 -3.98 1.21 10.50
N PHE A 52 -3.47 1.53 9.31
CA PHE A 52 -4.27 1.81 8.13
C PHE A 52 -4.83 0.51 7.52
N ILE A 53 -6.11 0.25 7.76
CA ILE A 53 -6.84 -0.88 7.17
C ILE A 53 -7.28 -0.54 5.75
N LEU A 54 -6.98 -1.42 4.79
CA LEU A 54 -7.38 -1.28 3.40
C LEU A 54 -8.85 -1.61 3.20
N ASN A 55 -9.48 -0.86 2.30
CA ASN A 55 -10.85 -1.07 1.86
C ASN A 55 -10.90 -1.54 0.40
N ASP A 56 -12.03 -2.12 0.02
CA ASP A 56 -12.27 -2.51 -1.35
C ASP A 56 -12.17 -1.30 -2.30
N ARG A 57 -11.46 -1.50 -3.41
CA ARG A 57 -11.11 -0.53 -4.46
C ARG A 57 -10.15 0.58 -4.03
N ASP A 58 -9.43 0.43 -2.92
CA ASP A 58 -8.37 1.37 -2.59
C ASP A 58 -7.27 1.38 -3.67
N ALA A 59 -6.84 2.58 -4.03
CA ALA A 59 -5.74 2.82 -4.96
C ALA A 59 -4.49 3.28 -4.20
N ILE A 60 -3.50 2.41 -4.11
CA ILE A 60 -2.22 2.62 -3.48
C ILE A 60 -1.21 3.07 -4.54
N THR A 61 -0.51 4.16 -4.26
CA THR A 61 0.64 4.61 -5.04
C THR A 61 1.88 4.60 -4.16
N THR A 62 2.94 3.95 -4.63
CA THR A 62 4.25 3.96 -3.97
C THR A 62 5.21 4.84 -4.77
N PHE A 63 5.87 5.76 -4.10
CA PHE A 63 6.87 6.64 -4.71
C PHE A 63 8.26 6.16 -4.30
N GLU A 64 9.06 5.79 -5.29
CA GLU A 64 10.49 5.58 -5.07
C GLU A 64 11.14 6.93 -4.76
N PRO A 65 12.05 7.00 -3.75
CA PRO A 65 12.80 8.21 -3.52
C PRO A 65 13.60 8.55 -4.79
N ILE A 66 13.39 9.75 -5.32
CA ILE A 66 14.07 10.25 -6.54
C ILE A 66 15.52 10.69 -6.26
N THR A 67 16.09 10.27 -5.13
CA THR A 67 17.41 10.74 -4.68
C THR A 67 18.49 9.94 -5.41
N GLY A 68 18.92 10.44 -6.57
CA GLY A 68 20.32 10.32 -6.98
C GLY A 68 21.18 11.05 -5.95
N GLY A 69 22.21 10.38 -5.44
CA GLY A 69 23.12 10.92 -4.43
C GLY A 69 23.86 12.18 -4.87
#